data_AF-A0A3Q1G851-F1
#
_entry.id   AF-A0A3Q1G851-F1
#
_cell.length_a   1.000
_cell.length_b   1.000
_cell.length_c   1.000
_cell.angle_alpha   90.00
_cell.angle_beta   90.00
_cell.angle_gamma   90.00
#
_symmetry.space_group_name_H-M   'P 1'
#
loop_
_entity.id
_entity.type
_entity.pdbx_description
1 polymer ?
#
loop_
_entity_poly.entity_id
_entity_poly.type
_entity_poly.pdbx_seq_one_letter_code
_entity_poly.pdbx_strand_id
1 'polypeptide(L)' 'INQLLDRLYQQEIINDQERDDVMEEKTSADKARKLLKEVQKKGPDAVSVLKTALREVNPYLCKTLNLK' A
#
# COMPACT_ATOMS: atom_id res chain seq x y z
N ILE A 1 -1.11 -8.51 -1.41
CA ILE A 1 -0.41 -7.19 -1.48
C ILE A 1 -0.17 -6.78 -2.92
N ASN A 2 0.22 -7.68 -3.82
CA ASN A 2 0.33 -7.36 -5.26
C ASN A 2 -0.96 -6.74 -5.82
N GLN A 3 -2.14 -7.28 -5.49
CA GLN A 3 -3.43 -6.65 -5.88
C GLN A 3 -3.64 -5.23 -5.30
N LEU A 4 -3.13 -4.97 -4.10
CA LEU A 4 -3.20 -3.63 -3.49
C LEU A 4 -2.25 -2.67 -4.22
N LEU A 5 -1.04 -3.14 -4.50
CA LEU A 5 -0.02 -2.42 -5.25
C LEU A 5 -0.53 -2.05 -6.64
N ASP A 6 -1.09 -3.00 -7.38
CA ASP A 6 -1.64 -2.76 -8.71
C ASP A 6 -2.80 -1.76 -8.69
N ARG A 7 -3.69 -1.81 -7.67
CA ARG A 7 -4.75 -0.79 -7.52
C ARG A 7 -4.19 0.60 -7.27
N LEU A 8 -3.18 0.73 -6.42
CA LEU A 8 -2.56 2.03 -6.12
C LEU A 8 -1.80 2.57 -7.33
N TYR A 9 -1.18 1.70 -8.10
CA TYR A 9 -0.55 2.04 -9.36
C TYR A 9 -1.60 2.50 -10.40
N GLN A 10 -2.72 1.78 -10.53
CA GLN A 10 -3.84 2.17 -11.40
C GLN A 10 -4.49 3.50 -11.00
N GLN A 11 -4.44 3.86 -9.72
CA GLN A 11 -4.94 5.15 -9.22
C GLN A 11 -3.89 6.26 -9.33
N GLU A 12 -2.73 6.00 -9.95
CA GLU A 12 -1.58 6.91 -10.04
C GLU A 12 -1.09 7.42 -8.67
N ILE A 13 -1.44 6.71 -7.59
CA ILE A 13 -1.00 7.03 -6.24
C ILE A 13 0.48 6.72 -6.11
N ILE A 14 0.95 5.63 -6.73
CA ILE A 14 2.37 5.27 -6.75
C ILE A 14 2.89 5.23 -8.19
N ASN A 15 4.13 5.68 -8.39
CA ASN A 15 4.80 5.64 -9.68
C ASN A 15 5.53 4.30 -9.89
N ASP A 16 6.07 4.08 -11.09
CA ASP A 16 6.82 2.85 -11.43
C ASP A 16 8.00 2.61 -10.49
N GLN A 17 8.73 3.66 -10.11
CA GLN A 17 9.87 3.57 -9.21
C GLN A 17 9.45 3.06 -7.82
N GLU A 18 8.40 3.64 -7.24
CA GLU A 18 7.84 3.26 -5.94
C GLU A 18 7.26 1.85 -6.00
N ARG A 19 6.68 1.46 -7.14
CA ARG A 19 6.16 0.11 -7.37
C ARG A 19 7.29 -0.91 -7.36
N ASP A 20 8.37 -0.66 -8.08
CA ASP A 20 9.53 -1.54 -8.16
C ASP A 20 10.24 -1.63 -6.81
N ASP A 21 10.43 -0.49 -6.13
CA ASP A 21 10.99 -0.41 -4.77
C ASP A 21 10.21 -1.24 -3.76
N VAL A 22 8.88 -1.31 -3.90
CA VAL A 22 8.03 -2.17 -3.07
C VAL A 22 8.14 -3.62 -3.54
N MET A 23 8.28 -3.88 -4.84
CA MET A 23 8.41 -5.23 -5.38
C MET A 23 9.71 -5.92 -4.95
N GLU A 24 10.79 -5.15 -4.76
CA GLU A 24 12.11 -5.60 -4.27
C GLU A 24 12.09 -6.14 -2.84
N GLU A 25 11.10 -5.78 -2.02
CA GLU A 25 11.03 -6.23 -0.63
C GLU A 25 10.79 -7.75 -0.54
N LYS A 26 11.47 -8.42 0.39
CA LYS A 26 11.45 -9.89 0.47
C LYS A 26 10.15 -10.45 1.04
N THR A 27 9.59 -9.80 2.05
CA THR A 27 8.40 -10.30 2.73
C THR A 27 7.17 -9.49 2.33
N SER A 28 6.02 -10.14 2.31
CA SER A 28 4.74 -9.46 2.14
C SER A 28 4.54 -8.36 3.20
N ALA A 29 4.98 -8.57 4.45
CA ALA A 29 4.85 -7.53 5.48
C ALA A 29 5.68 -6.28 5.15
N ASP A 30 6.92 -6.45 4.70
CA ASP A 30 7.81 -5.34 4.31
C ASP A 30 7.27 -4.60 3.09
N LYS A 31 6.74 -5.34 2.09
CA LYS A 31 6.03 -4.77 0.94
C LYS A 31 4.93 -3.82 1.39
N ALA A 32 4.03 -4.30 2.24
CA ALA A 32 2.92 -3.47 2.74
C ALA A 32 3.43 -2.25 3.51
N ARG A 33 4.44 -2.41 4.36
CA ARG A 33 4.98 -1.31 5.17
C ARG A 33 5.60 -0.22 4.30
N LYS A 34 6.35 -0.61 3.26
CA LYS A 34 6.97 0.34 2.33
C LYS A 34 5.92 1.06 1.48
N LEU A 35 4.94 0.32 0.96
CA LEU A 35 3.77 0.87 0.27
C LEU A 35 3.06 1.93 1.12
N LEU A 36 2.82 1.62 2.39
CA LEU A 36 2.15 2.51 3.32
C LEU A 36 3.00 3.76 3.59
N LYS A 37 4.32 3.61 3.70
CA LYS A 37 5.26 4.72 3.86
C LYS A 37 5.24 5.66 2.65
N GLU A 38 5.26 5.13 1.43
CA GLU A 38 5.20 5.94 0.22
C GLU A 38 3.86 6.66 0.10
N VAL A 39 2.75 5.95 0.35
CA VAL A 39 1.41 6.56 0.36
C VAL A 39 1.28 7.63 1.46
N GLN A 40 1.87 7.41 2.63
CA GLN A 40 1.87 8.39 3.72
C GLN A 40 2.65 9.67 3.37
N LYS A 41 3.75 9.57 2.60
CA LYS A 41 4.48 10.75 2.11
C LYS A 41 3.67 11.58 1.13
N LYS A 42 2.75 10.97 0.38
CA LYS A 42 1.91 11.68 -0.60
C LYS A 42 0.74 12.44 0.00
N GLY A 43 0.38 12.11 1.23
CA GLY A 43 -0.61 12.86 2.01
C GLY A 43 -1.83 12.03 2.41
N PRO A 44 -2.75 12.65 3.17
CA PRO A 44 -3.88 11.96 3.80
C PRO A 44 -4.89 11.38 2.82
N ASP A 45 -5.04 11.97 1.63
CA ASP A 45 -5.95 11.50 0.58
C ASP A 45 -5.51 10.13 0.07
N ALA A 46 -4.21 9.99 -0.20
CA ALA A 46 -3.62 8.73 -0.64
C ALA A 46 -3.74 7.64 0.43
N VAL A 47 -3.55 8.00 1.71
CA VAL A 47 -3.73 7.08 2.84
C VAL A 47 -5.18 6.60 2.94
N SER A 48 -6.17 7.45 2.67
CA SER A 48 -7.59 7.05 2.68
C SER A 48 -7.92 6.07 1.56
N VAL A 49 -7.39 6.28 0.36
CA VAL A 49 -7.51 5.35 -0.77
C VAL A 49 -6.89 4.00 -0.42
N LEU A 50 -5.67 4.00 0.14
CA LEU A 50 -5.00 2.79 0.56
C LEU A 50 -5.76 2.06 1.67
N LYS A 51 -6.27 2.77 2.70
CA LYS A 51 -7.11 2.18 3.75
C LYS A 51 -8.35 1.50 3.17
N THR A 52 -9.00 2.12 2.19
CA THR A 52 -10.19 1.59 1.51
C THR A 52 -9.85 0.33 0.71
N ALA A 53 -8.83 0.39 -0.14
CA ALA A 53 -8.37 -0.76 -0.92
C ALA A 53 -7.86 -1.91 -0.04
N LEU A 54 -7.20 -1.60 1.08
CA LEU A 54 -6.72 -2.59 2.05
C LEU A 54 -7.89 -3.29 2.76
N ARG A 55 -8.95 -2.54 3.09
CA ARG A 55 -10.16 -3.10 3.70
C ARG A 55 -10.88 -4.07 2.75
N GLU A 56 -10.92 -3.76 1.45
CA GLU A 56 -11.53 -4.63 0.43
C GLU A 56 -10.70 -5.88 0.14
N VAL A 57 -9.38 -5.74 0.01
CA VAL A 57 -8.50 -6.84 -0.38
C VAL A 57 -8.16 -7.74 0.79
N ASN A 58 -7.93 -7.18 1.98
CA ASN A 58 -7.55 -7.99 3.14
C ASN A 58 -7.79 -7.29 4.49
N PRO A 59 -8.96 -7.51 5.13
CA PRO A 59 -9.27 -6.92 6.43
C PRO A 59 -8.35 -7.39 7.57
N TYR A 60 -7.69 -8.54 7.45
CA TYR A 60 -6.73 -9.03 8.45
C TYR A 60 -5.42 -8.25 8.43
N LEU A 61 -4.96 -7.83 7.25
CA LEU A 61 -3.76 -7.02 7.09
C LEU A 61 -3.94 -5.62 7.70
N CYS A 62 -5.15 -5.06 7.65
CA CYS A 62 -5.48 -3.81 8.34
C CYS A 62 -5.34 -3.93 9.87
N LYS A 63 -5.74 -5.09 10.43
CA LYS A 63 -5.50 -5.42 11.84
C LYS A 63 -4.01 -5.60 12.16
N THR A 64 -3.25 -6.31 11.31
CA THR A 64 -1.81 -6.52 11.51
C THR A 64 -0.99 -5.23 11.42
N LEU A 65 -1.42 -4.29 10.57
CA LEU A 65 -0.77 -2.98 10.40
C LEU A 65 -1.22 -1.94 11.44
N ASN A 66 -2.13 -2.30 12.35
CA ASN A 66 -2.61 -1.47 13.46
C ASN A 66 -3.02 -0.05 13.04
N LEU A 67 -3.63 0.04 11.85
CA LEU A 67 -4.17 1.29 11.31
C LEU A 67 -5.45 1.65 12.08
N LYS A 68 -5.31 2.29 13.24
CA LYS A 68 -6.43 2.98 13.89
C LYS A 68 -6.90 4.18 13.05
#